data_AF-A0A7Z9LGZ8-F1
#
_entry.id   AF-A0A7Z9LGZ8-F1
#
_cell.length_a   1.000
_cell.length_b   1.000
_cell.length_c   1.000
_cell.angle_alpha   90.00
_cell.angle_beta   90.00
_cell.angle_gamma   90.00
#
_symmetry.space_group_name_H-M   'P 1'
#
loop_
_entity.id
_entity.type
_entity.pdbx_description
1 polymer ?
#
loop_
_entity_poly.entity_id
_entity_poly.type
_entity_poly.pdbx_seq_one_letter_code
_entity_poly.pdbx_strand_id
1 'polypeptide(L)' 'MSSETQKILVVGGAGYIGSHVVKTLRDAGKFPVVFDNMSSGLQ' A
#
# COMPACT_ATOMS: atom_id res chain seq x y z
N MET A 1 26.46 3.75 0.65
CA MET A 1 25.22 4.52 0.36
C MET A 1 24.08 3.84 1.07
N SER A 2 23.44 4.51 2.03
CA SER A 2 22.24 4.01 2.69
C SER A 2 21.15 3.82 1.64
N SER A 3 20.83 2.57 1.33
CA SER A 3 19.64 2.24 0.54
C SER A 3 18.43 2.49 1.43
N GLU A 4 17.96 3.75 1.46
CA GLU A 4 16.72 4.06 2.16
C GLU A 4 15.55 3.44 1.40
N THR A 5 14.88 2.48 2.03
CA THR A 5 13.65 1.92 1.49
C THR A 5 12.60 3.03 1.40
N GLN A 6 12.23 3.43 0.18
CA GLN A 6 11.26 4.51 -0.03
C GLN A 6 9.92 4.15 0.63
N LYS A 7 9.50 4.96 1.60
CA LYS A 7 8.21 4.84 2.29
C LYS A 7 7.11 5.54 1.49
N ILE A 8 6.00 4.85 1.25
CA ILE A 8 4.89 5.34 0.40
C ILE A 8 3.58 5.18 1.15
N LEU A 9 2.86 6.27 1.43
CA LEU A 9 1.52 6.18 2.02
C LEU A 9 0.50 5.76 0.94
N VAL A 10 -0.28 4.73 1.23
CA VAL A 10 -1.37 4.24 0.37
C VAL A 10 -2.68 4.36 1.13
N VAL A 11 -3.53 5.31 0.73
CA VAL A 11 -4.89 5.47 1.26
C VAL A 11 -5.84 4.54 0.51
N GLY A 12 -6.71 3.83 1.21
CA GLY A 12 -7.60 2.84 0.58
C GLY A 12 -6.87 1.55 0.15
N GLY A 13 -5.69 1.29 0.72
CA GLY A 13 -4.79 0.21 0.33
C GLY A 13 -5.32 -1.20 0.64
N ALA A 14 -6.38 -1.35 1.42
CA ALA A 14 -7.02 -2.64 1.67
C ALA A 14 -8.12 -2.96 0.64
N GLY A 15 -8.54 -1.99 -0.18
CA GLY A 15 -9.55 -2.19 -1.23
C GLY A 15 -9.06 -3.02 -2.43
N TYR A 16 -9.96 -3.28 -3.38
CA TYR A 16 -9.66 -4.10 -4.57
C TYR A 16 -8.46 -3.58 -5.36
N ILE A 17 -8.46 -2.30 -5.75
CA ILE A 17 -7.34 -1.69 -6.48
C ILE A 17 -6.15 -1.45 -5.55
N GLY A 18 -6.41 -0.94 -4.34
CA GLY A 18 -5.37 -0.59 -3.37
C GLY A 18 -4.47 -1.76 -3.00
N SER A 19 -5.05 -2.95 -2.81
CA SER A 19 -4.30 -4.17 -2.45
C SER A 19 -3.34 -4.60 -3.56
N HIS A 20 -3.72 -4.44 -4.84
CA HIS A 20 -2.84 -4.68 -5.97
C HIS A 20 -1.72 -3.66 -6.06
N VAL A 21 -1.99 -2.38 -5.77
CA VAL A 21 -0.96 -1.33 -5.71
C VAL A 21 0.05 -1.63 -4.61
N VAL A 22 -0.41 -1.99 -3.40
CA VAL A 22 0.45 -2.38 -2.28
C VAL A 22 1.33 -3.56 -2.65
N LYS A 23 0.77 -4.59 -3.29
CA LYS A 23 1.54 -5.75 -3.78
C LYS A 23 2.65 -5.32 -4.75
N THR A 24 2.32 -4.57 -5.80
CA THR A 24 3.29 -4.10 -6.80
C THR A 24 4.40 -3.25 -6.18
N LEU A 25 4.07 -2.38 -5.21
CA LEU A 25 5.06 -1.57 -4.50
C LEU A 25 6.02 -2.43 -3.66
N ARG A 26 5.52 -3.47 -2.99
CA ARG A 26 6.35 -4.42 -2.24
C ARG A 26 7.25 -5.22 -3.17
N ASP A 27 6.72 -5.70 -4.29
CA ASP A 27 7.46 -6.44 -5.31
C ASP A 27 8.59 -5.58 -5.92
N ALA A 28 8.40 -4.25 -5.98
CA ALA A 28 9.41 -3.28 -6.42
C ALA A 28 10.41 -2.87 -5.31
N GLY A 29 10.42 -3.56 -4.16
CA GLY A 29 11.33 -3.26 -3.05
C GLY A 29 11.04 -1.95 -2.31
N LYS A 30 9.82 -1.42 -2.43
CA LYS A 30 9.37 -0.21 -1.71
C LYS A 30 8.68 -0.59 -0.39
N PHE A 31 8.49 0.40 0.48
CA PHE A 31 7.83 0.22 1.77
C PHE A 31 6.47 0.95 1.80
N PRO A 32 5.39 0.34 1.29
CA PRO A 32 4.07 0.93 1.40
C PRO A 32 3.55 0.90 2.85
N VAL A 33 2.96 2.00 3.29
CA VAL A 33 2.24 2.15 4.56
C VAL A 33 0.77 2.36 4.23
N VAL A 34 -0.10 1.46 4.66
CA VAL A 34 -1.52 1.50 4.31
C VAL A 34 -2.30 2.27 5.37
N PHE A 35 -3.17 3.18 4.92
CA PHE A 35 -4.22 3.79 5.73
C PHE A 35 -5.57 3.49 5.09
N ASP A 36 -6.43 2.76 5.79
CA ASP A 36 -7.75 2.37 5.31
C ASP A 36 -8.75 2.38 6.46
N ASN A 37 -9.93 2.94 6.21
CA ASN A 37 -11.01 3.01 7.19
C ASN A 37 -12.08 1.93 6.95
N MET A 38 -11.91 1.09 5.92
CA MET A 38 -12.77 -0.03 5.57
C MET A 38 -14.23 0.37 5.26
N SER A 39 -14.53 1.63 4.93
CA SER A 39 -15.92 2.12 4.87
C SER A 39 -16.74 1.61 3.68
N SER A 40 -16.09 1.15 2.60
CA SER A 40 -16.75 0.64 1.39
C SER A 40 -16.68 -0.89 1.25
N GLY A 41 -16.00 -1.58 2.17
CA GLY A 41 -15.90 -3.05 2.21
C GLY A 41 -17.13 -3.71 2.84
N LEU A 42 -18.33 -3.25 2.46
CA LEU A 42 -19.60 -3.79 2.94
C LEU A 42 -19.86 -5.11 2.20
N GLN A 43 -20.00 -6.21 2.96
CA GLN A 43 -20.64 -7.44 2.47
C GLN A 43 -22.15 -7.31 2.55
#